data_AF-A0A4Q5U3H3-F1
#
_entry.id   AF-A0A4Q5U3H3-F1
#
_cell.length_a   1.000
_cell.length_b   1.000
_cell.length_c   1.000
_cell.angle_alpha   90.00
_cell.angle_beta   90.00
_cell.angle_gamma   90.00
#
_symmetry.space_group_name_H-M   'P 1'
#
loop_
_entity.id
_entity.type
_entity.pdbx_description
1 polymer ?
#
loop_
_entity_poly.entity_id
_entity_poly.type
_entity_poly.pdbx_seq_one_letter_code
_entity_poly.pdbx_strand_id
1 'polypeptide(L)'
;MKSKLYSLTFLFAAVTVLLISCKSAGKMYSKGNYEAAVELAAKKLAKKPNDADLIEVIQNAYRYAVEDHESRVRTLSNTTSDLRFEQIYQEYSVLQSLYNSIRSSPAALEVVKPADYSSYLLTYQEEASNARVKRGDALLNLNNKLSSRDAFFEFQRALALKPGDLTIRQRMDEAYALAVTNIVIEPLTRFGYQYTSFNYDYNNFNYNTLQYLMNNRANQFIQYLTPSDAMASGAHVDNAVELKFSDVNIGQYRDQRSTREVSRQVVSKEIVISKDSVRKEYTTVKARITTTRRALSADGLLQATARNSQNQWIWSDTYRGEYHWEASFSTYTGDERALSDADKKELAQRESYPPSNDQIINLIMNEIQRKAECGISDFFNRLR
;
A
#
# COMPACT_ATOMS: atom_id res chain seq x y z
N MET A 1 -25.47 11.21 45.39
CA MET A 1 -24.12 11.44 45.98
C MET A 1 -22.95 10.86 45.18
N LYS A 2 -23.15 10.06 44.12
CA LYS A 2 -22.02 9.45 43.37
C LYS A 2 -21.44 10.33 42.24
N SER A 3 -22.18 11.27 41.64
CA SER A 3 -21.66 12.11 40.54
C SER A 3 -20.68 13.21 40.96
N LYS A 4 -20.79 13.72 42.20
CA LYS A 4 -19.84 14.72 42.73
C LYS A 4 -18.47 14.14 43.04
N LEU A 5 -18.37 12.82 43.27
CA LEU A 5 -17.10 12.14 43.53
C LEU A 5 -16.25 12.01 42.26
N TYR A 6 -16.89 11.74 41.10
CA TYR A 6 -16.20 11.62 39.81
C TYR A 6 -15.73 12.98 39.26
N SER A 7 -16.47 14.06 39.51
CA SER A 7 -16.04 15.41 39.14
C SER A 7 -14.82 15.89 39.94
N LEU A 8 -14.73 15.49 41.22
CA LEU A 8 -13.59 15.84 42.08
C LEU A 8 -12.34 15.02 41.74
N THR A 9 -12.47 13.74 41.38
CA THR A 9 -11.35 12.91 40.91
C THR A 9 -10.86 13.30 39.52
N PHE A 10 -11.73 13.77 38.62
CA PHE A 10 -11.32 14.29 37.30
C PHE A 10 -10.58 15.64 37.43
N LEU A 11 -10.98 16.50 38.37
CA LEU A 11 -10.29 17.75 38.69
C LEU A 11 -8.91 17.49 39.31
N PHE A 12 -8.80 16.48 40.20
CA PHE A 12 -7.52 16.10 40.81
C PHE A 12 -6.57 15.44 39.80
N ALA A 13 -7.09 14.62 38.88
CA ALA A 13 -6.31 14.03 37.77
C ALA A 13 -5.80 15.10 36.79
N ALA A 14 -6.62 16.09 36.44
CA ALA A 14 -6.24 17.21 35.58
C ALA A 14 -5.17 18.12 36.21
N VAL A 15 -5.21 18.33 37.53
CA VAL A 15 -4.18 19.09 38.27
C VAL A 15 -2.88 18.29 38.40
N THR A 16 -2.93 16.96 38.54
CA THR A 16 -1.70 16.13 38.55
C THR A 16 -1.01 16.05 37.19
N VAL A 17 -1.74 16.15 36.07
CA VAL A 17 -1.13 16.17 34.71
C VAL A 17 -0.43 17.52 34.44
N LEU A 18 -0.87 18.62 35.05
CA LEU A 18 -0.22 19.93 34.95
C LEU A 18 1.09 20.06 35.78
N LEU A 19 1.33 19.15 36.73
CA LEU A 19 2.56 19.12 37.54
C LEU A 19 3.66 18.22 36.94
N ILE A 20 3.37 17.50 35.85
CA ILE A 20 4.37 16.73 35.12
C ILE A 20 5.11 17.68 34.19
N SER A 21 6.32 18.05 34.62
CA SER A 21 7.40 18.58 33.79
C SER A 21 7.52 20.10 33.61
N CYS A 22 7.55 20.85 34.71
CA CYS A 22 8.46 22.01 34.75
C CYS A 22 9.90 21.48 34.87
N LYS A 23 10.55 21.12 33.76
CA LYS A 23 11.96 20.67 33.79
C LYS A 23 12.81 21.80 34.37
N SER A 24 13.55 21.53 35.45
CA SER A 24 14.53 22.46 36.00
C SER A 24 15.87 22.25 35.32
N ALA A 25 16.60 23.33 35.03
CA ALA A 25 17.93 23.25 34.43
C ALA A 25 18.88 22.45 35.34
N GLY A 26 18.83 22.69 36.65
CA GLY A 26 19.60 21.93 37.65
C GLY A 26 19.31 20.42 37.64
N LYS A 27 18.06 20.00 37.37
CA LYS A 27 17.73 18.57 37.23
C LYS A 27 18.36 17.97 35.97
N MET A 28 18.38 18.68 34.85
CA MET A 28 19.06 18.21 33.64
C MET A 28 20.57 18.10 33.85
N TYR A 29 21.16 19.10 34.51
CA TYR A 29 22.57 19.11 34.90
C TYR A 29 22.93 17.93 35.79
N SER A 30 22.18 17.69 36.88
CA SER A 30 22.42 16.57 37.80
C SER A 30 22.31 15.18 37.14
N LYS A 31 21.63 15.09 35.99
CA LYS A 31 21.47 13.86 35.21
C LYS A 31 22.54 13.69 34.12
N GLY A 32 23.50 14.61 34.03
CA GLY A 32 24.51 14.62 32.97
C GLY A 32 23.98 15.08 31.60
N ASN A 33 22.74 15.59 31.53
CA ASN A 33 22.21 16.16 30.29
C ASN A 33 22.56 17.65 30.22
N TYR A 34 23.83 17.91 29.91
CA TYR A 34 24.40 19.25 29.95
C TYR A 34 23.86 20.15 28.84
N GLU A 35 23.64 19.63 27.63
CA GLU A 35 23.05 20.39 26.52
C GLU A 35 21.69 20.98 26.88
N ALA A 36 20.77 20.15 27.36
CA ALA A 36 19.44 20.61 27.76
C ALA A 36 19.48 21.48 29.02
N ALA A 37 20.48 21.30 29.89
CA ALA A 37 20.69 22.19 31.02
C ALA A 37 21.07 23.60 30.57
N VAL A 38 21.97 23.73 29.57
CA VAL A 38 22.35 25.02 28.97
C VAL A 38 21.14 25.69 28.33
N GLU A 39 20.40 24.98 27.48
CA GLU A 39 19.23 25.54 26.78
C GLU A 39 18.18 26.06 27.79
N LEU A 40 17.83 25.24 28.80
CA LEU A 40 16.84 25.61 29.81
C LEU A 40 17.34 26.75 30.71
N ALA A 41 18.62 26.75 31.09
CA ALA A 41 19.18 27.80 31.92
C ALA A 41 19.22 29.14 31.17
N ALA A 42 19.69 29.16 29.92
CA ALA A 42 19.73 30.35 29.08
C ALA A 42 18.34 30.98 28.93
N LYS A 43 17.33 30.14 28.65
CA LYS A 43 15.93 30.56 28.54
C LYS A 43 15.34 31.10 29.84
N LYS A 44 15.73 30.56 30.99
CA LYS A 44 15.24 31.02 32.30
C LYS A 44 15.97 32.29 32.77
N LEU A 45 17.26 32.42 32.52
CA LEU A 45 18.04 33.63 32.80
C LEU A 45 17.52 34.84 32.04
N ALA A 46 16.98 34.65 30.82
CA ALA A 46 16.30 35.73 30.10
C ALA A 46 15.12 36.36 30.88
N LYS A 47 14.50 35.61 31.81
CA LYS A 47 13.42 36.09 32.69
C LYS A 47 13.90 36.44 34.09
N LYS A 48 14.97 35.80 34.55
CA LYS A 48 15.56 35.98 35.88
C LYS A 48 17.07 36.17 35.77
N PRO A 49 17.54 37.37 35.37
CA PRO A 49 18.95 37.60 35.01
C PRO A 49 19.95 37.33 36.14
N ASN A 50 19.53 37.56 37.39
CA ASN A 50 20.40 37.50 38.58
C ASN A 50 20.18 36.23 39.42
N ASP A 51 19.58 35.18 38.85
CA ASP A 51 19.32 33.92 39.55
C ASP A 51 20.62 33.12 39.70
N ALA A 52 21.21 33.15 40.90
CA ALA A 52 22.52 32.58 41.20
C ALA A 52 22.63 31.09 40.84
N ASP A 53 21.59 30.30 41.15
CA ASP A 53 21.55 28.87 40.86
C ASP A 53 21.58 28.61 39.34
N LEU A 54 20.84 29.41 38.56
CA LEU A 54 20.84 29.29 37.10
C LEU A 54 22.16 29.73 36.47
N ILE A 55 22.82 30.74 37.04
CA ILE A 55 24.15 31.19 36.61
C ILE A 55 25.18 30.07 36.84
N GLU A 56 25.19 29.43 38.01
CA GLU A 56 26.10 28.32 38.28
C GLU A 56 25.83 27.13 37.35
N VAL A 57 24.55 26.77 37.18
CA VAL A 57 24.15 25.66 36.31
C VAL A 57 24.59 25.89 34.87
N ILE A 58 24.37 27.08 34.28
CA ILE A 58 24.72 27.32 32.89
C ILE A 58 26.24 27.32 32.67
N GLN A 59 27.02 27.88 33.60
CA GLN A 59 28.49 27.92 33.51
C GLN A 59 29.09 26.51 33.54
N ASN A 60 28.67 25.69 34.50
CA ASN A 60 29.17 24.33 34.64
C ASN A 60 28.67 23.43 33.51
N ALA A 61 27.37 23.49 33.17
CA ALA A 61 26.81 22.70 32.09
C ALA A 61 27.46 23.01 30.74
N TYR A 62 27.69 24.29 30.43
CA TYR A 62 28.36 24.68 29.19
C TYR A 62 29.79 24.14 29.15
N ARG A 63 30.57 24.29 30.23
CA ARG A 63 31.93 23.76 30.32
C ARG A 63 31.98 22.26 30.04
N TYR A 64 31.14 21.47 30.71
CA TYR A 64 31.12 20.02 30.53
C TYR A 64 30.64 19.60 29.14
N ALA A 65 29.61 20.24 28.61
CA ALA A 65 29.12 19.95 27.26
C ALA A 65 30.22 20.21 26.22
N VAL A 66 30.88 21.37 26.28
CA VAL A 66 31.95 21.73 25.35
C VAL A 66 33.12 20.73 25.44
N GLU A 67 33.59 20.44 26.65
CA GLU A 67 34.70 19.51 26.87
C GLU A 67 34.39 18.12 26.27
N ASP A 68 33.16 17.64 26.47
CA ASP A 68 32.68 16.34 26.01
C ASP A 68 32.58 16.27 24.47
N HIS A 69 31.91 17.24 23.83
CA HIS A 69 31.80 17.29 22.37
C HIS A 69 33.15 17.52 21.69
N GLU A 70 33.99 18.42 22.19
CA GLU A 70 35.32 18.64 21.62
C GLU A 70 36.24 17.41 21.79
N SER A 71 36.08 16.66 22.89
CA SER A 71 36.79 15.38 23.08
C SER A 71 36.35 14.33 22.06
N ARG A 72 35.05 14.25 21.76
CA ARG A 72 34.53 13.40 20.68
C ARG A 72 35.07 13.82 19.32
N VAL A 73 35.10 15.12 19.01
CA VAL A 73 35.71 15.62 17.77
C VAL A 73 37.18 15.21 17.68
N ARG A 74 37.98 15.39 18.73
CA ARG A 74 39.39 14.96 18.76
C ARG A 74 39.52 13.45 18.51
N THR A 75 38.65 12.65 19.11
CA THR A 75 38.64 11.20 18.94
C THR A 75 38.31 10.82 17.50
N LEU A 76 37.21 11.35 16.95
CA LEU A 76 36.74 11.10 15.58
C LEU A 76 37.77 11.51 14.52
N SER A 77 38.44 12.65 14.71
CA SER A 77 39.49 13.15 13.83
C SER A 77 40.68 12.19 13.68
N ASN A 78 40.92 11.33 14.68
CA ASN A 78 41.98 10.32 14.66
C ASN A 78 41.52 8.96 14.08
N THR A 79 40.23 8.80 13.75
CA THR A 79 39.71 7.56 13.17
C THR A 79 39.84 7.54 11.65
N THR A 80 39.82 6.36 11.03
CA THR A 80 39.82 6.17 9.57
C THR A 80 38.42 5.88 8.99
N SER A 81 37.35 6.10 9.76
CA SER A 81 35.98 5.87 9.29
C SER A 81 35.63 6.81 8.15
N ASP A 82 35.07 6.29 7.06
CA ASP A 82 34.64 7.11 5.91
C ASP A 82 33.57 8.14 6.29
N LEU A 83 32.80 7.88 7.36
CA LEU A 83 31.73 8.78 7.83
C LEU A 83 32.13 9.63 9.04
N ARG A 84 33.41 9.65 9.43
CA ARG A 84 33.89 10.45 10.57
C ARG A 84 33.53 11.92 10.42
N PHE A 85 33.58 12.47 9.21
CA PHE A 85 33.30 13.89 8.97
C PHE A 85 31.84 14.26 9.22
N GLU A 86 30.91 13.35 8.93
CA GLU A 86 29.49 13.54 9.25
C GLU A 86 29.26 13.49 10.75
N GLN A 87 29.97 12.62 11.46
CA GLN A 87 29.92 12.58 12.93
C GLN A 87 30.51 13.86 13.54
N ILE A 88 31.66 14.33 13.04
CA ILE A 88 32.27 15.59 13.49
C ILE A 88 31.34 16.78 13.20
N TYR A 89 30.70 16.81 12.04
CA TYR A 89 29.67 17.81 11.71
C TYR A 89 28.53 17.81 12.73
N GLN A 90 28.05 16.63 13.15
CA GLN A 90 27.00 16.52 14.18
C GLN A 90 27.47 17.08 15.52
N GLU A 91 28.69 16.77 15.96
CA GLU A 91 29.25 17.31 17.21
C GLU A 91 29.35 18.85 17.16
N TYR A 92 29.83 19.42 16.04
CA TYR A 92 29.88 20.87 15.85
C TYR A 92 28.49 21.51 15.75
N SER A 93 27.49 20.78 15.25
CA SER A 93 26.10 21.25 15.21
C SER A 93 25.52 21.44 16.60
N VAL A 94 25.81 20.50 17.51
CA VAL A 94 25.43 20.64 18.91
C VAL A 94 26.15 21.82 19.56
N LEU A 95 27.48 21.92 19.40
CA LEU A 95 28.27 23.05 19.93
C LEU A 95 27.74 24.40 19.44
N GLN A 96 27.41 24.53 18.16
CA GLN A 96 26.79 25.74 17.62
C GLN A 96 25.40 26.00 18.20
N SER A 97 24.61 24.95 18.46
CA SER A 97 23.31 25.07 19.13
C SER A 97 23.45 25.65 20.54
N LEU A 98 24.48 25.24 21.29
CA LEU A 98 24.79 25.82 22.61
C LEU A 98 25.16 27.30 22.49
N TYR A 99 26.01 27.65 21.52
CA TYR A 99 26.34 29.04 21.22
C TYR A 99 25.08 29.88 20.92
N ASN A 100 24.21 29.39 20.05
CA ASN A 100 22.96 30.07 19.69
C ASN A 100 22.03 30.23 20.90
N SER A 101 21.92 29.20 21.73
CA SER A 101 21.10 29.21 22.95
C SER A 101 21.57 30.29 23.92
N ILE A 102 22.87 30.38 24.18
CA ILE A 102 23.46 31.39 25.08
C ILE A 102 23.35 32.79 24.46
N ARG A 103 23.72 32.94 23.18
CA ARG A 103 23.67 34.21 22.45
C ARG A 103 22.27 34.82 22.38
N SER A 104 21.23 33.99 22.40
CA SER A 104 19.83 34.44 22.42
C SER A 104 19.39 35.08 23.75
N SER A 105 20.18 34.97 24.82
CA SER A 105 19.88 35.47 26.16
C SER A 105 20.99 36.41 26.64
N PRO A 106 20.76 37.74 26.68
CA PRO A 106 21.76 38.71 27.11
C PRO A 106 22.33 38.40 28.50
N ALA A 107 21.47 38.00 29.46
CA ALA A 107 21.89 37.61 30.80
C ALA A 107 22.79 36.36 30.81
N ALA A 108 22.53 35.38 29.94
CA ALA A 108 23.40 34.21 29.79
C ALA A 108 24.76 34.60 29.17
N LEU A 109 24.76 35.54 28.22
CA LEU A 109 25.96 36.01 27.52
C LEU A 109 26.91 36.80 28.45
N GLU A 110 26.37 37.47 29.46
CA GLU A 110 27.18 38.16 30.49
C GLU A 110 27.99 37.18 31.35
N VAL A 111 27.44 35.99 31.63
CA VAL A 111 28.05 35.01 32.54
C VAL A 111 28.80 33.88 31.83
N VAL A 112 28.49 33.62 30.56
CA VAL A 112 29.16 32.63 29.71
C VAL A 112 29.49 33.28 28.37
N LYS A 113 30.76 33.21 27.95
CA LYS A 113 31.20 33.62 26.61
C LYS A 113 31.29 32.39 25.71
N PRO A 114 30.26 32.10 24.89
CA PRO A 114 30.27 30.91 24.06
C PRO A 114 31.18 31.10 22.84
N ALA A 115 31.81 30.01 22.39
CA ALA A 115 32.60 29.99 21.16
C ALA A 115 31.69 29.78 19.94
N ASP A 116 31.95 30.50 18.84
CA ASP A 116 31.22 30.34 17.59
C ASP A 116 31.87 29.22 16.76
N TYR A 117 31.09 28.19 16.42
CA TYR A 117 31.54 27.02 15.67
C TYR A 117 31.02 27.00 14.22
N SER A 118 30.41 28.10 13.75
CA SER A 118 29.78 28.18 12.43
C SER A 118 30.75 27.93 11.27
N SER A 119 32.02 28.34 11.41
CA SER A 119 33.06 28.05 10.41
C SER A 119 33.36 26.55 10.31
N TYR A 120 33.48 25.85 11.44
CA TYR A 120 33.68 24.40 11.48
C TYR A 120 32.48 23.65 10.90
N LEU A 121 31.27 24.14 11.15
CA LEU A 121 30.07 23.57 10.53
C LEU A 121 30.13 23.60 9.02
N LEU A 122 30.49 24.73 8.42
CA LEU A 122 30.63 24.85 6.96
C LEU A 122 31.69 23.88 6.43
N THR A 123 32.87 23.82 7.08
CA THR A 123 33.96 22.92 6.69
C THR A 123 33.53 21.46 6.76
N TYR A 124 32.99 21.00 7.90
CA TYR A 124 32.66 19.58 8.07
C TYR A 124 31.37 19.16 7.37
N GLN A 125 30.45 20.09 7.10
CA GLN A 125 29.34 19.85 6.17
C GLN A 125 29.85 19.53 4.77
N GLU A 126 30.85 20.28 4.32
CA GLU A 126 31.49 20.05 3.03
C GLU A 126 32.24 18.72 2.99
N GLU A 127 33.09 18.45 3.97
CA GLU A 127 33.84 17.19 4.07
C GLU A 127 32.90 15.97 4.18
N ALA A 128 31.82 16.07 4.96
CA ALA A 128 30.82 15.00 5.08
C ALA A 128 30.12 14.73 3.74
N SER A 129 29.73 15.78 3.02
CA SER A 129 29.13 15.64 1.69
C SER A 129 30.10 15.00 0.71
N ASN A 130 31.36 15.44 0.70
CA ASN A 130 32.39 14.90 -0.20
C ASN A 130 32.68 13.43 0.09
N ALA A 131 32.70 13.03 1.36
CA ALA A 131 32.87 11.63 1.76
C ALA A 131 31.70 10.75 1.28
N ARG A 132 30.46 11.24 1.39
CA ARG A 132 29.26 10.55 0.86
C ARG A 132 29.32 10.39 -0.66
N VAL A 133 29.67 11.45 -1.40
CA VAL A 133 29.87 11.40 -2.85
C VAL A 133 30.90 10.35 -3.22
N LYS A 134 32.07 10.35 -2.57
CA LYS A 134 33.14 9.38 -2.82
C LYS A 134 32.67 7.93 -2.61
N ARG A 135 31.87 7.67 -1.57
CA ARG A 135 31.29 6.34 -1.31
C ARG A 135 30.28 5.96 -2.39
N GLY A 136 29.41 6.89 -2.80
CA GLY A 136 28.47 6.68 -3.91
C GLY A 136 29.19 6.36 -5.22
N ASP A 137 30.26 7.09 -5.55
CA ASP A 137 31.07 6.85 -6.74
C ASP A 137 31.73 5.45 -6.71
N ALA A 138 32.29 5.06 -5.56
CA ALA A 138 32.87 3.74 -5.38
C ALA A 138 31.85 2.60 -5.57
N LEU A 139 30.62 2.81 -5.09
CA LEU A 139 29.51 1.87 -5.27
C LEU A 139 29.05 1.77 -6.73
N LEU A 140 28.98 2.89 -7.45
CA LEU A 140 28.65 2.89 -8.89
C LEU A 140 29.69 2.12 -9.72
N ASN A 141 30.97 2.20 -9.35
CA ASN A 141 32.04 1.48 -10.04
C ASN A 141 31.91 -0.06 -9.95
N LEU A 142 31.08 -0.58 -9.04
CA LEU A 142 30.78 -2.02 -8.95
C LEU A 142 29.80 -2.51 -10.05
N ASN A 143 29.21 -1.59 -10.83
CA ASN A 143 28.41 -1.88 -12.03
C ASN A 143 27.30 -2.93 -11.83
N ASN A 144 26.58 -2.87 -10.71
CA ASN A 144 25.43 -3.73 -10.45
C ASN A 144 24.30 -2.96 -9.74
N LYS A 145 23.06 -3.38 -9.98
CA LYS A 145 21.87 -2.66 -9.49
C LYS A 145 21.85 -2.48 -7.97
N LEU A 146 22.26 -3.49 -7.20
CA LEU A 146 22.25 -3.42 -5.74
C LEU A 146 23.18 -2.29 -5.25
N SER A 147 24.40 -2.24 -5.78
CA SER A 147 25.37 -1.20 -5.43
C SER A 147 24.91 0.17 -5.93
N SER A 148 24.25 0.26 -7.08
CA SER A 148 23.65 1.52 -7.56
C SER A 148 22.54 2.04 -6.65
N ARG A 149 21.75 1.15 -6.02
CA ARG A 149 20.74 1.55 -5.01
C ARG A 149 21.40 2.12 -3.77
N ASP A 150 22.46 1.49 -3.29
CA ASP A 150 23.23 2.01 -2.15
C ASP A 150 23.87 3.36 -2.51
N ALA A 151 24.42 3.49 -3.73
CA ALA A 151 24.98 4.74 -4.23
C ALA A 151 23.96 5.88 -4.26
N PHE A 152 22.73 5.60 -4.72
CA PHE A 152 21.62 6.56 -4.70
C PHE A 152 21.40 7.12 -3.29
N PHE A 153 21.39 6.27 -2.26
CA PHE A 153 21.22 6.72 -0.88
C PHE A 153 22.42 7.50 -0.34
N GLU A 154 23.64 7.18 -0.76
CA GLU A 154 24.82 7.97 -0.43
C GLU A 154 24.73 9.38 -1.05
N PHE A 155 24.36 9.50 -2.32
CA PHE A 155 24.17 10.81 -2.97
C PHE A 155 22.98 11.58 -2.39
N GLN A 156 21.89 10.90 -2.01
CA GLN A 156 20.75 11.53 -1.34
C GLN A 156 21.19 12.18 -0.02
N ARG A 157 22.03 11.49 0.77
CA ARG A 157 22.59 12.04 2.02
C ARG A 157 23.56 13.19 1.75
N ALA A 158 24.39 13.08 0.72
CA ALA A 158 25.27 14.17 0.29
C ALA A 158 24.46 15.42 -0.11
N LEU A 159 23.37 15.25 -0.86
CA LEU A 159 22.51 16.34 -1.30
C LEU A 159 21.75 16.98 -0.13
N ALA A 160 21.40 16.20 0.90
CA ALA A 160 20.83 16.74 2.13
C ALA A 160 21.83 17.62 2.91
N LEU A 161 23.13 17.30 2.83
CA LEU A 161 24.21 18.11 3.41
C LEU A 161 24.52 19.34 2.55
N LYS A 162 24.41 19.27 1.22
CA LYS A 162 24.57 20.42 0.30
C LYS A 162 23.31 20.63 -0.57
N PRO A 163 22.21 21.16 0.00
CA PRO A 163 20.98 21.38 -0.76
C PRO A 163 21.22 22.31 -1.96
N GLY A 164 20.74 21.92 -3.13
CA GLY A 164 20.88 22.69 -4.37
C GLY A 164 22.15 22.42 -5.17
N ASP A 165 23.04 21.53 -4.71
CA ASP A 165 24.18 21.07 -5.50
C ASP A 165 23.70 20.24 -6.70
N LEU A 166 23.85 20.81 -7.90
CA LEU A 166 23.40 20.20 -9.14
C LEU A 166 24.25 18.99 -9.53
N THR A 167 25.54 18.97 -9.18
CA THR A 167 26.44 17.87 -9.51
C THR A 167 26.09 16.64 -8.68
N ILE A 168 25.87 16.80 -7.36
CA ILE A 168 25.42 15.70 -6.51
C ILE A 168 24.05 15.20 -6.98
N ARG A 169 23.15 16.10 -7.37
CA ARG A 169 21.84 15.72 -7.89
C ARG A 169 21.94 14.89 -9.17
N GLN A 170 22.78 15.30 -10.12
CA GLN A 170 23.02 14.54 -11.35
C GLN A 170 23.57 13.14 -11.06
N ARG A 171 24.53 13.01 -10.12
CA ARG A 171 25.06 11.70 -9.70
C ARG A 171 24.00 10.84 -9.02
N MET A 172 23.12 11.44 -8.22
CA MET A 172 21.98 10.77 -7.60
C MET A 172 21.01 10.24 -8.68
N ASP A 173 20.69 11.05 -9.69
CA ASP A 173 19.79 10.68 -10.78
C ASP A 173 20.41 9.57 -11.66
N GLU A 174 21.72 9.62 -11.93
CA GLU A 174 22.48 8.56 -12.61
C GLU A 174 22.43 7.25 -11.80
N ALA A 175 22.68 7.32 -10.50
CA ALA A 175 22.61 6.16 -9.63
C ALA A 175 21.20 5.55 -9.61
N TYR A 176 20.15 6.39 -9.58
CA TYR A 176 18.78 5.94 -9.68
C TYR A 176 18.52 5.21 -11.00
N ALA A 177 18.91 5.79 -12.14
CA ALA A 177 18.71 5.19 -13.45
C ALA A 177 19.38 3.80 -13.58
N LEU A 178 20.57 3.62 -12.98
CA LEU A 178 21.27 2.34 -12.92
C LEU A 178 20.64 1.34 -11.92
N ALA A 179 20.05 1.86 -10.85
CA ALA A 179 19.44 1.09 -9.77
C ALA A 179 18.05 0.53 -10.10
N VAL A 180 17.28 1.24 -10.95
CA VAL A 180 15.91 0.88 -11.31
C VAL A 180 15.89 -0.41 -12.11
N THR A 181 14.98 -1.31 -11.74
CA THR A 181 14.60 -2.48 -12.54
C THR A 181 13.41 -2.10 -13.42
N ASN A 182 13.65 -2.03 -14.73
CA ASN A 182 12.62 -1.72 -15.73
C ASN A 182 11.94 -3.01 -16.20
N ILE A 183 10.62 -3.07 -16.04
CA ILE A 183 9.79 -4.21 -16.38
C ILE A 183 8.79 -3.76 -17.44
N VAL A 184 8.91 -4.31 -18.64
CA VAL A 184 7.95 -4.07 -19.71
C VAL A 184 6.78 -5.03 -19.55
N ILE A 185 5.56 -4.48 -19.58
CA ILE A 185 4.33 -5.27 -19.63
C ILE A 185 3.85 -5.28 -21.08
N GLU A 186 3.95 -6.43 -21.72
CA GLU A 186 3.52 -6.58 -23.12
C GLU A 186 1.99 -6.52 -23.21
N PRO A 187 1.43 -5.94 -24.28
CA PRO A 187 0.00 -5.94 -24.52
C PRO A 187 -0.57 -7.36 -24.51
N LEU A 188 -1.76 -7.50 -23.92
CA LEU A 188 -2.50 -8.75 -23.92
C LEU A 188 -2.70 -9.27 -25.35
N THR A 189 -2.28 -10.52 -25.58
CA THR A 189 -2.47 -11.22 -26.85
C THR A 189 -3.42 -12.40 -26.69
N ARG A 190 -4.06 -12.83 -27.78
CA ARG A 190 -4.83 -14.09 -27.80
C ARG A 190 -3.94 -15.28 -28.10
N PHE A 191 -4.24 -16.42 -27.51
CA PHE A 191 -3.68 -17.71 -27.91
C PHE A 191 -4.77 -18.79 -27.95
N GLY A 192 -4.54 -19.84 -28.73
CA GLY A 192 -5.48 -20.95 -28.92
C GLY A 192 -6.39 -20.81 -30.14
N TYR A 193 -7.29 -21.78 -30.31
CA TYR A 193 -8.23 -21.82 -31.42
C TYR A 193 -9.43 -20.89 -31.18
N GLN A 194 -9.67 -20.01 -32.14
CA GLN A 194 -10.75 -19.04 -32.12
C GLN A 194 -12.06 -19.67 -32.60
N TYR A 195 -12.79 -20.29 -31.67
CA TYR A 195 -14.12 -20.84 -31.97
C TYR A 195 -15.24 -19.80 -31.85
N THR A 196 -14.96 -18.63 -31.26
CA THR A 196 -15.96 -17.59 -30.98
C THR A 196 -15.47 -16.22 -31.44
N SER A 197 -16.40 -15.36 -31.87
CA SER A 197 -16.12 -14.01 -32.39
C SER A 197 -16.42 -12.92 -31.35
N PHE A 198 -16.06 -13.15 -30.09
CA PHE A 198 -16.27 -12.15 -29.05
C PHE A 198 -15.23 -11.04 -29.14
N ASN A 199 -15.67 -9.80 -28.97
CA ASN A 199 -14.77 -8.66 -28.81
C ASN A 199 -14.35 -8.56 -27.35
N TYR A 200 -13.04 -8.53 -27.10
CA TYR A 200 -12.48 -8.31 -25.76
C TYR A 200 -11.85 -6.93 -25.69
N ASP A 201 -12.08 -6.23 -24.60
CA ASP A 201 -11.50 -4.90 -24.38
C ASP A 201 -10.07 -5.00 -23.83
N TYR A 202 -9.13 -5.26 -24.73
CA TYR A 202 -7.72 -5.40 -24.38
C TYR A 202 -7.07 -4.07 -24.00
N ASN A 203 -7.59 -2.96 -24.52
CA ASN A 203 -7.05 -1.64 -24.22
C ASN A 203 -7.27 -1.30 -22.74
N ASN A 204 -8.50 -1.48 -22.24
CA ASN A 204 -8.79 -1.27 -20.83
C ASN A 204 -8.08 -2.29 -19.93
N PHE A 205 -7.97 -3.56 -20.37
CA PHE A 205 -7.18 -4.56 -19.64
C PHE A 205 -5.71 -4.11 -19.50
N ASN A 206 -5.06 -3.73 -20.60
CA ASN A 206 -3.65 -3.32 -20.59
C ASN A 206 -3.43 -2.06 -19.75
N TYR A 207 -4.29 -1.06 -19.90
CA TYR A 207 -4.22 0.19 -19.15
C TYR A 207 -4.38 -0.05 -17.64
N ASN A 208 -5.44 -0.74 -17.22
CA ASN A 208 -5.71 -1.00 -15.81
C ASN A 208 -4.60 -1.84 -15.15
N THR A 209 -4.10 -2.86 -15.86
CA THR A 209 -3.00 -3.71 -15.37
C THR A 209 -1.75 -2.88 -15.11
N LEU A 210 -1.36 -2.02 -16.07
CA LEU A 210 -0.19 -1.16 -15.90
C LEU A 210 -0.39 -0.16 -14.75
N GLN A 211 -1.55 0.49 -14.67
CA GLN A 211 -1.87 1.43 -13.58
C GLN A 211 -1.81 0.75 -12.22
N TYR A 212 -2.37 -0.46 -12.08
CA TYR A 212 -2.29 -1.23 -10.85
C TYR A 212 -0.84 -1.50 -10.48
N LEU A 213 -0.01 -2.00 -11.41
CA LEU A 213 1.38 -2.34 -11.15
C LEU A 213 2.21 -1.11 -10.74
N MET A 214 2.02 0.03 -11.41
CA MET A 214 2.67 1.29 -11.06
C MET A 214 2.31 1.78 -9.66
N ASN A 215 1.04 1.61 -9.25
CA ASN A 215 0.54 2.03 -7.94
C ASN A 215 0.89 1.05 -6.80
N ASN A 216 1.19 -0.21 -7.13
CA ASN A 216 1.46 -1.29 -6.16
C ASN A 216 2.91 -1.79 -6.20
N ARG A 217 3.86 -0.91 -6.51
CA ARG A 217 5.30 -1.20 -6.41
C ARG A 217 5.78 -1.19 -4.95
N ALA A 218 6.55 -2.20 -4.54
CA ALA A 218 7.06 -2.30 -3.18
C ALA A 218 8.17 -1.30 -2.86
N ASN A 219 8.91 -0.81 -3.87
CA ASN A 219 9.97 0.16 -3.67
C ASN A 219 10.16 1.08 -4.89
N GLN A 220 10.91 2.17 -4.69
CA GLN A 220 11.17 3.19 -5.70
C GLN A 220 12.02 2.74 -6.89
N PHE A 221 12.71 1.60 -6.79
CA PHE A 221 13.61 1.07 -7.82
C PHE A 221 12.93 0.03 -8.71
N ILE A 222 11.60 -0.04 -8.72
CA ILE A 222 10.82 -0.84 -9.66
C ILE A 222 10.00 0.11 -10.53
N GLN A 223 10.12 -0.09 -11.85
CA GLN A 223 9.41 0.69 -12.84
C GLN A 223 8.74 -0.24 -13.86
N TYR A 224 7.42 -0.11 -13.98
CA TYR A 224 6.64 -0.79 -15.01
C TYR A 224 6.43 0.15 -16.19
N LEU A 225 6.59 -0.37 -17.41
CA LEU A 225 6.53 0.41 -18.65
C LEU A 225 5.71 -0.33 -19.70
N THR A 226 5.10 0.42 -20.62
CA THR A 226 4.68 -0.15 -21.91
C THR A 226 5.90 -0.33 -22.83
N PRO A 227 5.80 -1.15 -23.90
CA PRO A 227 6.86 -1.22 -24.91
C PRO A 227 7.15 0.15 -25.55
N SER A 228 6.12 0.96 -25.80
CA SER A 228 6.28 2.31 -26.34
C SER A 228 7.02 3.25 -25.40
N ASP A 229 6.73 3.20 -24.10
CA ASP A 229 7.39 4.07 -23.12
C ASP A 229 8.87 3.69 -22.96
N ALA A 230 9.16 2.38 -22.91
CA ALA A 230 10.53 1.89 -22.83
C ALA A 230 11.37 2.31 -24.04
N MET A 231 10.78 2.26 -25.25
CA MET A 231 11.42 2.76 -26.47
C MET A 231 11.63 4.27 -26.44
N ALA A 232 10.60 5.04 -26.05
CA ALA A 232 10.66 6.50 -26.02
C ALA A 232 11.68 7.03 -25.00
N SER A 233 11.81 6.36 -23.85
CA SER A 233 12.77 6.74 -22.82
C SER A 233 14.19 6.19 -23.05
N GLY A 234 14.37 5.25 -23.99
CA GLY A 234 15.62 4.52 -24.16
C GLY A 234 16.01 3.68 -22.94
N ALA A 235 15.03 3.24 -22.14
CA ALA A 235 15.28 2.49 -20.92
C ALA A 235 15.83 1.09 -21.24
N HIS A 236 16.84 0.64 -20.50
CA HIS A 236 17.27 -0.75 -20.57
C HIS A 236 16.21 -1.65 -19.94
N VAL A 237 15.61 -2.51 -20.75
CA VAL A 237 14.58 -3.45 -20.31
C VAL A 237 15.24 -4.63 -19.58
N ASP A 238 15.02 -4.73 -18.27
CA ASP A 238 15.56 -5.83 -17.47
C ASP A 238 14.69 -7.07 -17.58
N ASN A 239 13.37 -6.88 -17.62
CA ASN A 239 12.40 -7.96 -17.70
C ASN A 239 11.22 -7.57 -18.61
N ALA A 240 10.61 -8.58 -19.23
CA ALA A 240 9.37 -8.43 -19.97
C ALA A 240 8.34 -9.45 -19.49
N VAL A 241 7.09 -9.02 -19.31
CA VAL A 241 5.96 -9.87 -18.94
C VAL A 241 5.05 -10.01 -20.16
N GLU A 242 4.99 -11.23 -20.70
CA GLU A 242 4.08 -11.62 -21.77
C GLU A 242 2.76 -12.10 -21.18
N LEU A 243 1.65 -11.56 -21.70
CA LEU A 243 0.29 -11.90 -21.29
C LEU A 243 -0.47 -12.53 -22.45
N LYS A 244 -0.87 -13.80 -22.29
CA LYS A 244 -1.63 -14.55 -23.29
C LYS A 244 -2.98 -14.98 -22.72
N PHE A 245 -4.05 -14.44 -23.28
CA PHE A 245 -5.42 -14.78 -22.93
C PHE A 245 -5.97 -15.89 -23.84
N SER A 246 -6.54 -16.93 -23.24
CA SER A 246 -7.32 -17.92 -23.96
C SER A 246 -8.68 -17.34 -24.26
N ASP A 247 -9.34 -17.79 -25.33
CA ASP A 247 -10.76 -17.45 -25.49
C ASP A 247 -11.60 -17.88 -24.29
N VAL A 248 -12.69 -17.14 -24.04
CA VAL A 248 -13.69 -17.52 -23.04
C VAL A 248 -14.54 -18.65 -23.61
N ASN A 249 -14.55 -19.77 -22.92
CA ASN A 249 -15.41 -20.88 -23.22
C ASN A 249 -16.74 -20.71 -22.49
N ILE A 250 -17.81 -20.41 -23.21
CA ILE A 250 -19.17 -20.35 -22.66
C ILE A 250 -19.88 -21.65 -23.03
N GLY A 251 -20.17 -22.48 -22.03
CA GLY A 251 -20.84 -23.76 -22.23
C GLY A 251 -22.26 -23.63 -22.77
N GLN A 252 -22.84 -24.74 -23.20
CA GLN A 252 -24.27 -24.81 -23.52
C GLN A 252 -25.11 -24.95 -22.24
N TYR A 253 -26.40 -24.62 -22.33
CA TYR A 253 -27.34 -24.86 -21.24
C TYR A 253 -27.42 -26.34 -20.88
N ARG A 254 -27.36 -26.62 -19.57
CA ARG A 254 -27.65 -27.94 -19.03
C ARG A 254 -28.94 -27.90 -18.25
N ASP A 255 -29.96 -28.59 -18.76
CA ASP A 255 -31.27 -28.71 -18.13
C ASP A 255 -31.38 -30.04 -17.38
N GLN A 256 -31.66 -29.96 -16.08
CA GLN A 256 -32.06 -31.10 -15.25
C GLN A 256 -33.54 -30.94 -14.90
N ARG A 257 -34.36 -31.95 -15.25
CA ARG A 257 -35.81 -31.93 -15.01
C ARG A 257 -36.20 -32.89 -13.91
N SER A 258 -37.05 -32.44 -13.00
CA SER A 258 -37.72 -33.25 -11.99
C SER A 258 -39.22 -33.13 -12.14
N THR A 259 -39.95 -34.23 -11.95
CA THR A 259 -41.41 -34.25 -12.07
C THR A 259 -42.06 -34.75 -10.79
N ARG A 260 -43.20 -34.16 -10.44
CA ARG A 260 -44.06 -34.64 -9.36
C ARG A 260 -45.53 -34.58 -9.78
N GLU A 261 -46.30 -35.59 -9.39
CA GLU A 261 -47.75 -35.58 -9.57
C GLU A 261 -48.43 -34.99 -8.33
N VAL A 262 -49.46 -34.19 -8.57
CA VAL A 262 -50.34 -33.66 -7.54
C VAL A 262 -51.78 -33.96 -7.92
N SER A 263 -52.64 -34.11 -6.90
CA SER A 263 -54.05 -34.37 -7.10
C SER A 263 -54.90 -33.71 -6.03
N ARG A 264 -56.13 -33.33 -6.40
CA ARG A 264 -57.11 -32.76 -5.47
C ARG A 264 -58.50 -33.24 -5.83
N GLN A 265 -59.34 -33.47 -4.81
CA GLN A 265 -60.77 -33.67 -5.03
C GLN A 265 -61.45 -32.32 -5.26
N VAL A 266 -62.15 -32.21 -6.38
CA VAL A 266 -62.90 -31.02 -6.76
C VAL A 266 -64.34 -31.39 -7.04
N VAL A 267 -65.26 -30.45 -6.83
CA VAL A 267 -66.68 -30.66 -7.08
C VAL A 267 -66.89 -30.74 -8.60
N SER A 268 -67.34 -31.89 -9.09
CA SER A 268 -67.64 -32.11 -10.51
C SER A 268 -69.08 -31.70 -10.85
N LYS A 269 -70.01 -31.86 -9.90
CA LYS A 269 -71.42 -31.57 -10.10
C LYS A 269 -72.09 -31.13 -8.79
N GLU A 270 -72.89 -30.09 -8.86
CA GLU A 270 -73.79 -29.68 -7.78
C GLU A 270 -75.23 -30.06 -8.16
N ILE A 271 -75.86 -30.89 -7.33
CA ILE A 271 -77.24 -31.35 -7.52
C ILE A 271 -78.09 -30.65 -6.46
N VAL A 272 -78.94 -29.72 -6.89
CA VAL A 272 -79.89 -29.02 -6.01
C VAL A 272 -81.04 -29.97 -5.68
N ILE A 273 -81.17 -30.34 -4.41
CA ILE A 273 -82.20 -31.27 -3.91
C ILE A 273 -83.42 -30.49 -3.38
N SER A 274 -83.23 -29.28 -2.83
CA SER A 274 -84.29 -28.36 -2.41
C SER A 274 -83.76 -26.91 -2.35
N LYS A 275 -84.61 -25.92 -2.04
CA LYS A 275 -84.24 -24.48 -1.99
C LYS A 275 -83.01 -24.20 -1.10
N ASP A 276 -82.77 -25.05 -0.09
CA ASP A 276 -81.66 -24.93 0.87
C ASP A 276 -80.69 -26.14 0.91
N SER A 277 -80.82 -27.12 0.00
CA SER A 277 -79.99 -28.35 0.03
C SER A 277 -79.32 -28.64 -1.31
N VAL A 278 -77.98 -28.65 -1.33
CA VAL A 278 -77.14 -28.97 -2.49
C VAL A 278 -76.26 -30.18 -2.16
N ARG A 279 -76.34 -31.24 -2.97
CA ARG A 279 -75.43 -32.39 -2.90
C ARG A 279 -74.29 -32.18 -3.90
N LYS A 280 -73.06 -32.27 -3.41
CA LYS A 280 -71.85 -32.12 -4.23
C LYS A 280 -71.27 -33.49 -4.57
N GLU A 281 -71.02 -33.73 -5.85
CA GLU A 281 -70.29 -34.89 -6.34
C GLU A 281 -68.81 -34.48 -6.53
N TYR A 282 -67.88 -35.32 -6.09
CA TYR A 282 -66.45 -35.02 -6.13
C TYR A 282 -65.76 -35.91 -7.17
N THR A 283 -64.85 -35.32 -7.94
CA THR A 283 -63.92 -36.04 -8.81
C THR A 283 -62.49 -35.72 -8.43
N THR A 284 -61.57 -36.67 -8.63
CA THR A 284 -60.14 -36.45 -8.40
C THR A 284 -59.51 -35.92 -9.68
N VAL A 285 -59.04 -34.68 -9.64
CA VAL A 285 -58.27 -34.08 -10.73
C VAL A 285 -56.77 -34.21 -10.45
N LYS A 286 -55.96 -34.34 -11.49
CA LYS A 286 -54.51 -34.50 -11.40
C LYS A 286 -53.78 -33.47 -12.25
N ALA A 287 -52.60 -33.07 -11.78
CA ALA A 287 -51.63 -32.32 -12.56
C ALA A 287 -50.23 -32.89 -12.31
N ARG A 288 -49.36 -32.74 -13.31
CA ARG A 288 -47.94 -33.05 -13.21
C ARG A 288 -47.15 -31.77 -13.29
N ILE A 289 -46.40 -31.46 -12.24
CA ILE A 289 -45.49 -30.32 -12.19
C ILE A 289 -44.11 -30.80 -12.63
N THR A 290 -43.48 -30.06 -13.54
CA THR A 290 -42.12 -30.29 -14.03
C THR A 290 -41.26 -29.10 -13.67
N THR A 291 -40.33 -29.29 -12.75
CA THR A 291 -39.33 -28.29 -12.37
C THR A 291 -38.08 -28.51 -13.22
N THR A 292 -37.67 -27.49 -13.96
CA THR A 292 -36.43 -27.47 -14.75
C THR A 292 -35.40 -26.62 -14.04
N ARG A 293 -34.27 -27.22 -13.68
CA ARG A 293 -33.06 -26.56 -13.21
C ARG A 293 -32.12 -26.39 -14.40
N ARG A 294 -31.87 -25.15 -14.80
CA ARG A 294 -30.98 -24.81 -15.90
C ARG A 294 -29.68 -24.22 -15.35
N ALA A 295 -28.56 -24.73 -15.81
CA ALA A 295 -27.24 -24.22 -15.46
C ALA A 295 -26.44 -23.81 -16.71
N LEU A 296 -25.59 -22.80 -16.53
CA LEU A 296 -24.59 -22.34 -17.50
C LEU A 296 -23.26 -22.18 -16.75
N SER A 297 -22.18 -22.67 -17.36
CA SER A 297 -20.83 -22.43 -16.86
C SER A 297 -19.97 -21.86 -17.98
N ALA A 298 -19.09 -20.93 -17.61
CA ALA A 298 -18.10 -20.36 -18.50
C ALA A 298 -16.74 -20.23 -17.80
N ASP A 299 -15.66 -20.34 -18.56
CA ASP A 299 -14.30 -20.20 -18.03
C ASP A 299 -13.37 -19.53 -19.04
N GLY A 300 -12.30 -18.93 -18.53
CA GLY A 300 -11.21 -18.34 -19.32
C GLY A 300 -9.88 -18.46 -18.59
N LEU A 301 -8.79 -18.37 -19.35
CA LEU A 301 -7.43 -18.51 -18.84
C LEU A 301 -6.54 -17.38 -19.33
N LEU A 302 -5.62 -16.94 -18.47
CA LEU A 302 -4.53 -16.05 -18.83
C LEU A 302 -3.23 -16.69 -18.39
N GLN A 303 -2.31 -16.89 -19.33
CA GLN A 303 -0.94 -17.24 -19.05
C GLN A 303 -0.11 -15.95 -18.96
N ALA A 304 0.53 -15.72 -17.82
CA ALA A 304 1.52 -14.68 -17.65
C ALA A 304 2.91 -15.30 -17.61
N THR A 305 3.87 -14.74 -18.33
CA THR A 305 5.24 -15.25 -18.40
C THR A 305 6.23 -14.09 -18.33
N ALA A 306 7.08 -14.07 -17.31
CA ALA A 306 8.18 -13.13 -17.21
C ALA A 306 9.48 -13.73 -17.76
N ARG A 307 10.21 -12.93 -18.52
CA ARG A 307 11.56 -13.25 -19.01
C ARG A 307 12.53 -12.12 -18.68
N ASN A 308 13.79 -12.46 -18.45
CA ASN A 308 14.84 -11.46 -18.28
C ASN A 308 15.36 -10.92 -19.64
N SER A 309 16.29 -9.98 -19.61
CA SER A 309 16.93 -9.38 -20.79
C SER A 309 17.69 -10.38 -21.69
N GLN A 310 18.01 -11.57 -21.18
CA GLN A 310 18.60 -12.68 -21.93
C GLN A 310 17.53 -13.63 -22.52
N ASN A 311 16.25 -13.24 -22.44
CA ASN A 311 15.08 -14.03 -22.84
C ASN A 311 14.95 -15.38 -22.08
N GLN A 312 15.56 -15.48 -20.90
CA GLN A 312 15.42 -16.65 -20.04
C GLN A 312 14.12 -16.52 -19.24
N TRP A 313 13.41 -17.64 -19.11
CA TRP A 313 12.20 -17.71 -18.32
C TRP A 313 12.51 -17.61 -16.82
N ILE A 314 11.91 -16.64 -16.13
CA ILE A 314 12.14 -16.41 -14.69
C ILE A 314 10.90 -16.63 -13.83
N TRP A 315 9.71 -16.55 -14.41
CA TRP A 315 8.43 -16.78 -13.72
C TRP A 315 7.29 -16.99 -14.71
N SER A 316 6.33 -17.85 -14.38
CA SER A 316 5.04 -17.92 -15.06
C SER A 316 3.96 -18.33 -14.08
N ASP A 317 2.74 -17.91 -14.38
CA ASP A 317 1.54 -18.39 -13.72
C ASP A 317 0.38 -18.45 -14.71
N THR A 318 -0.65 -19.21 -14.36
CA THR A 318 -1.89 -19.33 -15.14
C THR A 318 -3.09 -18.96 -14.28
N TYR A 319 -3.76 -17.89 -14.67
CA TYR A 319 -4.92 -17.36 -13.96
C TYR A 319 -6.20 -17.82 -14.63
N ARG A 320 -7.04 -18.52 -13.87
CA ARG A 320 -8.37 -18.96 -14.29
C ARG A 320 -9.45 -18.05 -13.74
N GLY A 321 -10.37 -17.62 -14.60
CA GLY A 321 -11.62 -16.99 -14.22
C GLY A 321 -12.79 -17.90 -14.58
N GLU A 322 -13.78 -17.95 -13.71
CA GLU A 322 -14.94 -18.84 -13.86
C GLU A 322 -16.23 -18.09 -13.58
N TYR A 323 -17.26 -18.44 -14.33
CA TYR A 323 -18.61 -17.94 -14.11
C TYR A 323 -19.59 -19.10 -14.09
N HIS A 324 -20.45 -19.12 -13.07
CA HIS A 324 -21.51 -20.10 -12.95
C HIS A 324 -22.85 -19.39 -12.73
N TRP A 325 -23.84 -19.75 -13.54
CA TRP A 325 -25.21 -19.27 -13.41
C TRP A 325 -26.18 -20.45 -13.34
N GLU A 326 -27.20 -20.30 -12.51
CA GLU A 326 -28.22 -21.30 -12.30
C GLU A 326 -29.58 -20.64 -12.07
N ALA A 327 -30.63 -21.23 -12.67
CA ALA A 327 -32.01 -20.87 -12.40
C ALA A 327 -32.91 -22.10 -12.39
N SER A 328 -34.01 -22.03 -11.64
CA SER A 328 -35.08 -23.03 -11.65
C SER A 328 -36.40 -22.40 -12.03
N PHE A 329 -37.17 -23.07 -12.89
CA PHE A 329 -38.52 -22.69 -13.23
C PHE A 329 -39.40 -23.93 -13.36
N SER A 330 -40.68 -23.77 -13.06
CA SER A 330 -41.63 -24.88 -13.03
C SER A 330 -42.73 -24.68 -14.06
N THR A 331 -43.13 -25.76 -14.73
CA THR A 331 -44.30 -25.81 -15.60
C THR A 331 -45.24 -26.92 -15.15
N TYR A 332 -46.51 -26.90 -15.57
CA TYR A 332 -47.44 -27.99 -15.24
C TYR A 332 -48.24 -28.44 -16.46
N THR A 333 -48.66 -29.71 -16.45
CA THR A 333 -49.58 -30.30 -17.41
C THR A 333 -50.71 -31.03 -16.67
N GLY A 334 -51.96 -30.83 -17.06
CA GLY A 334 -53.14 -31.42 -16.40
C GLY A 334 -54.13 -30.37 -15.92
N ASP A 335 -54.90 -30.68 -14.88
CA ASP A 335 -55.95 -29.78 -14.36
C ASP A 335 -55.39 -28.81 -13.31
N GLU A 336 -55.46 -27.51 -13.56
CA GLU A 336 -54.97 -26.46 -12.64
C GLU A 336 -55.57 -26.55 -11.24
N ARG A 337 -56.80 -27.08 -11.11
CA ARG A 337 -57.47 -27.20 -9.81
C ARG A 337 -56.78 -28.22 -8.89
N ALA A 338 -55.96 -29.11 -9.44
CA ALA A 338 -55.11 -30.03 -8.69
C ALA A 338 -53.93 -29.32 -7.97
N LEU A 339 -53.60 -28.08 -8.36
CA LEU A 339 -52.47 -27.32 -7.82
C LEU A 339 -52.83 -26.63 -6.50
N SER A 340 -51.97 -26.75 -5.49
CA SER A 340 -52.04 -25.96 -4.26
C SER A 340 -51.60 -24.51 -4.48
N ASP A 341 -51.89 -23.62 -3.53
CA ASP A 341 -51.43 -22.22 -3.61
C ASP A 341 -49.89 -22.12 -3.58
N ALA A 342 -49.23 -23.06 -2.90
CA ALA A 342 -47.78 -23.18 -2.92
C ALA A 342 -47.26 -23.57 -4.32
N ASP A 343 -47.92 -24.52 -4.99
CA ASP A 343 -47.59 -24.91 -6.37
C ASP A 343 -47.78 -23.73 -7.33
N LYS A 344 -48.87 -22.97 -7.16
CA LYS A 344 -49.13 -21.77 -7.97
C LYS A 344 -48.08 -20.68 -7.76
N LYS A 345 -47.58 -20.52 -6.53
CA LYS A 345 -46.48 -19.58 -6.22
C LYS A 345 -45.15 -20.03 -6.85
N GLU A 346 -44.88 -21.33 -6.87
CA GLU A 346 -43.71 -21.91 -7.55
C GLU A 346 -43.78 -21.67 -9.07
N LEU A 347 -44.94 -21.93 -9.67
CA LEU A 347 -45.20 -21.72 -11.11
C LEU A 347 -45.21 -20.24 -11.52
N ALA A 348 -45.42 -19.32 -10.57
CA ALA A 348 -45.35 -17.88 -10.84
C ALA A 348 -43.90 -17.39 -11.05
N GLN A 349 -42.89 -18.18 -10.68
CA GLN A 349 -41.50 -17.86 -10.99
C GLN A 349 -41.26 -18.00 -12.50
N ARG A 350 -40.95 -16.88 -13.15
CA ARG A 350 -40.65 -16.86 -14.58
C ARG A 350 -39.31 -17.53 -14.85
N GLU A 351 -39.20 -18.13 -16.04
CA GLU A 351 -37.91 -18.54 -16.59
C GLU A 351 -36.94 -17.35 -16.56
N SER A 352 -35.77 -17.58 -15.98
CA SER A 352 -34.66 -16.62 -15.94
C SER A 352 -33.62 -17.03 -16.96
N TYR A 353 -32.91 -16.05 -17.51
CA TYR A 353 -31.82 -16.25 -18.45
C TYR A 353 -30.52 -15.75 -17.82
N PRO A 354 -29.37 -16.34 -18.19
CA PRO A 354 -28.07 -15.84 -17.76
C PRO A 354 -27.85 -14.41 -18.27
N PRO A 355 -26.87 -13.69 -17.71
CA PRO A 355 -26.35 -12.48 -18.32
C PRO A 355 -25.93 -12.71 -19.78
N SER A 356 -25.79 -11.62 -20.55
CA SER A 356 -25.28 -11.73 -21.91
C SER A 356 -23.86 -12.29 -21.94
N ASN A 357 -23.46 -12.88 -23.06
CA ASN A 357 -22.09 -13.40 -23.22
C ASN A 357 -21.04 -12.32 -22.93
N ASP A 358 -21.24 -11.08 -23.40
CA ASP A 358 -20.33 -9.95 -23.13
C ASP A 358 -20.23 -9.64 -21.63
N GLN A 359 -21.32 -9.74 -20.88
CA GLN A 359 -21.30 -9.55 -19.42
C GLN A 359 -20.51 -10.66 -18.73
N ILE A 360 -20.72 -11.92 -19.12
CA ILE A 360 -19.99 -13.08 -18.59
C ILE A 360 -18.48 -12.94 -18.87
N ILE A 361 -18.12 -12.57 -20.10
CA ILE A 361 -16.74 -12.33 -20.52
C ILE A 361 -16.10 -11.23 -19.68
N ASN A 362 -16.77 -10.10 -19.50
CA ASN A 362 -16.25 -9.00 -18.69
C ASN A 362 -16.04 -9.42 -17.22
N LEU A 363 -16.94 -10.22 -16.64
CA LEU A 363 -16.78 -10.74 -15.29
C LEU A 363 -15.53 -11.62 -15.16
N ILE A 364 -15.34 -12.56 -16.11
CA ILE A 364 -14.20 -13.46 -16.16
C ILE A 364 -12.89 -12.68 -16.37
N MET A 365 -12.87 -11.77 -17.35
CA MET A 365 -11.72 -10.91 -17.66
C MET A 365 -11.28 -10.07 -16.45
N ASN A 366 -12.25 -9.45 -15.76
CA ASN A 366 -11.97 -8.65 -14.57
C ASN A 366 -11.43 -9.51 -13.42
N GLU A 367 -11.93 -10.74 -13.25
CA GLU A 367 -11.40 -11.66 -12.24
C GLU A 367 -9.96 -12.06 -12.54
N ILE A 368 -9.70 -12.45 -13.79
CA ILE A 368 -8.38 -12.84 -14.28
C ILE A 368 -7.38 -11.68 -14.16
N GLN A 369 -7.78 -10.48 -14.56
CA GLN A 369 -6.98 -9.26 -14.43
C GLN A 369 -6.49 -9.07 -12.99
N ARG A 370 -7.41 -9.07 -12.01
CA ARG A 370 -7.06 -8.88 -10.60
C ARG A 370 -6.09 -9.95 -10.09
N LYS A 371 -6.29 -11.22 -10.48
CA LYS A 371 -5.38 -12.30 -10.10
C LYS A 371 -3.98 -12.11 -10.70
N ALA A 372 -3.92 -11.73 -11.98
CA ALA A 372 -2.67 -11.50 -12.68
C ALA A 372 -1.89 -10.29 -12.14
N GLU A 373 -2.59 -9.18 -11.92
CA GLU A 373 -2.08 -7.98 -11.28
C GLU A 373 -1.39 -8.30 -9.94
N CYS A 374 -2.06 -9.05 -9.07
CA CYS A 374 -1.49 -9.49 -7.79
C CYS A 374 -0.26 -10.38 -7.98
N GLY A 375 -0.35 -11.43 -8.81
CA GLY A 375 0.76 -12.37 -8.95
C GLY A 375 2.01 -11.78 -9.63
N ILE A 376 1.83 -10.90 -10.62
CA ILE A 376 2.94 -10.15 -11.25
C ILE A 376 3.57 -9.21 -10.21
N SER A 377 2.76 -8.43 -9.50
CA SER A 377 3.24 -7.50 -8.47
C SER A 377 4.01 -8.24 -7.37
N ASP A 378 3.45 -9.33 -6.84
CA ASP A 378 4.07 -10.15 -5.78
C ASP A 378 5.42 -10.73 -6.20
N PHE A 379 5.54 -11.22 -7.44
CA PHE A 379 6.79 -11.77 -7.94
C PHE A 379 7.90 -10.70 -7.98
N PHE A 380 7.65 -9.57 -8.64
CA PHE A 380 8.66 -8.52 -8.80
C PHE A 380 8.96 -7.78 -7.49
N ASN A 381 7.99 -7.66 -6.59
CA ASN A 381 8.21 -7.07 -5.28
C ASN A 381 9.12 -7.94 -4.37
N ARG A 382 9.28 -9.23 -4.66
CA ARG A 382 10.18 -10.14 -3.94
C ARG A 382 11.60 -10.18 -4.54
N LEU A 383 11.78 -9.71 -5.78
CA LEU A 383 13.09 -9.59 -6.40
C LEU A 383 13.84 -8.43 -5.73
N ARG A 384 14.72 -8.79 -4.79
CA ARG A 384 15.61 -7.86 -4.09
C ARG A 384 16.70 -7.34 -5.01
#